data_AF-A0A0L0V4H1-F1
#
_entry.id   AF-A0A0L0V4H1-F1
#
_cell.length_a   1.000
_cell.length_b   1.000
_cell.length_c   1.000
_cell.angle_alpha   90.00
_cell.angle_beta   90.00
_cell.angle_gamma   90.00
#
_symmetry.space_group_name_H-M   'P 1'
#
loop_
_entity.id
_entity.type
_entity.pdbx_description
1 polymer ?
#
loop_
_entity_poly.entity_id
_entity_poly.type
_entity_poly.pdbx_seq_one_letter_code
_entity_poly.pdbx_strand_id
1 'polypeptide(L)'
;MDTKKFDHKNWDLISNELATGRTASECVKQLRILTQEKQEWSEQDDLLLKEGVSTYGQNWQAVANHCGRSSNECINQWSKTLRPDIKKGKWDPIKDEALKSAVTACGMVWKDVAPCLRGRTDTWCRERWCNILNPRIVVGNWTPEEDQKILRRRDVERKTWLRISKSFH
;
A
#
# COMPACT_ATOMS: atom_id res chain seq x y z
N MET A 1 -33.16 0.33 -19.66
CA MET A 1 -32.39 -0.32 -20.73
C MET A 1 -30.98 -0.48 -20.23
N ASP A 2 -30.59 -1.74 -20.11
CA ASP A 2 -29.46 -2.25 -19.35
C ASP A 2 -28.11 -1.65 -19.74
N THR A 3 -27.45 -1.00 -18.78
CA THR A 3 -26.00 -0.82 -18.78
C THR A 3 -25.36 -2.17 -18.49
N LYS A 4 -25.37 -3.04 -19.50
CA LYS A 4 -24.60 -4.28 -19.52
C LYS A 4 -23.15 -3.94 -19.20
N LYS A 5 -22.69 -4.48 -18.07
CA LYS A 5 -21.37 -5.07 -17.87
C LYS A 5 -20.63 -5.24 -19.21
N PHE A 6 -19.69 -4.35 -19.51
CA PHE A 6 -18.54 -4.72 -20.34
C PHE A 6 -17.61 -5.54 -19.45
N ASP A 7 -18.08 -6.75 -19.17
CA ASP A 7 -17.31 -7.82 -18.58
C ASP A 7 -16.31 -8.29 -19.65
N HIS A 8 -15.06 -8.46 -19.24
CA HIS A 8 -13.90 -8.83 -20.06
C HIS A 8 -13.46 -7.80 -21.11
N LYS A 9 -12.52 -6.95 -20.69
CA LYS A 9 -11.67 -6.12 -21.55
C LYS A 9 -10.94 -7.03 -22.58
N ASN A 10 -11.52 -7.21 -23.76
CA ASN A 10 -10.90 -7.92 -24.88
C ASN A 10 -9.93 -6.95 -25.59
N TRP A 11 -8.74 -6.85 -25.02
CA TRP A 11 -7.70 -5.93 -25.49
C TRP A 11 -7.16 -6.29 -26.88
N ASP A 12 -7.31 -7.54 -27.31
CA ASP A 12 -6.96 -7.97 -28.66
C ASP A 12 -7.89 -7.34 -29.71
N LEU A 13 -9.20 -7.25 -29.42
CA LEU A 13 -10.13 -6.53 -30.29
C LEU A 13 -9.80 -5.04 -30.35
N ILE A 14 -9.56 -4.40 -29.20
CA ILE A 14 -9.21 -2.97 -29.13
C ILE A 14 -7.91 -2.69 -29.91
N SER A 15 -6.90 -3.54 -29.74
CA SER A 15 -5.62 -3.46 -30.46
C SER A 15 -5.81 -3.54 -31.98
N ASN A 16 -6.64 -4.48 -32.45
CA ASN A 16 -6.93 -4.64 -33.87
C ASN A 16 -7.75 -3.47 -34.43
N GLU A 17 -8.76 -2.97 -33.71
CA GLU A 17 -9.61 -1.86 -34.13
C GLU A 17 -8.84 -0.53 -34.20
N LEU A 18 -7.88 -0.30 -33.31
CA LEU A 18 -7.07 0.91 -33.32
C LEU A 18 -6.23 1.03 -34.59
N ALA A 19 -5.97 -0.07 -35.31
CA ALA A 19 -5.18 -0.11 -36.55
C ALA A 19 -3.82 0.61 -36.47
N THR A 20 -3.25 0.71 -35.25
CA THR A 20 -1.97 1.38 -34.98
C THR A 20 -0.77 0.43 -35.09
N GLY A 21 -1.01 -0.86 -35.30
CA GLY A 21 0.02 -1.91 -35.23
C GLY A 21 0.52 -2.19 -33.81
N ARG A 22 -0.12 -1.64 -32.78
CA ARG A 22 0.19 -1.86 -31.36
C ARG A 22 -0.55 -3.07 -30.82
N THR A 23 0.13 -3.86 -30.01
CA THR A 23 -0.41 -5.07 -29.36
C THR A 23 -1.40 -4.75 -28.23
N ALA A 24 -2.20 -5.75 -27.84
CA ALA A 24 -3.12 -5.66 -26.70
C ALA A 24 -2.42 -5.19 -25.41
N SER A 25 -1.23 -5.71 -25.12
CA SER A 25 -0.45 -5.36 -23.92
C SER A 25 0.04 -3.90 -23.94
N GLU A 26 0.38 -3.36 -25.11
CA GLU A 26 0.72 -1.94 -25.28
C GLU A 26 -0.48 -1.03 -25.05
N CYS A 27 -1.66 -1.42 -25.54
CA CYS A 27 -2.90 -0.66 -25.35
C CYS A 27 -3.30 -0.61 -23.86
N VAL A 28 -3.20 -1.74 -23.15
CA VAL A 28 -3.42 -1.81 -21.70
C VAL A 28 -2.44 -0.92 -20.95
N LYS A 29 -1.14 -0.99 -21.32
CA LYS A 29 -0.09 -0.19 -20.69
C LYS A 29 -0.34 1.30 -20.89
N GLN A 30 -0.73 1.70 -22.10
CA GLN A 30 -1.05 3.09 -22.41
C GLN A 30 -2.31 3.57 -21.70
N LEU A 31 -3.37 2.74 -21.62
CA LEU A 31 -4.57 3.09 -20.85
C LEU A 31 -4.19 3.36 -19.38
N ARG A 32 -3.42 2.48 -18.74
CA ARG A 32 -3.01 2.65 -17.34
C ARG A 32 -2.24 3.95 -17.10
N ILE A 33 -1.38 4.34 -18.05
CA ILE A 33 -0.66 5.63 -17.99
C ILE A 33 -1.64 6.80 -18.07
N LEU A 34 -2.62 6.73 -18.98
CA LEU A 34 -3.60 7.79 -19.22
C LEU A 34 -4.63 7.92 -18.09
N THR A 35 -5.10 6.80 -17.54
CA THR A 35 -6.17 6.78 -16.53
C THR A 35 -5.65 6.85 -15.11
N GLN A 36 -4.34 6.61 -14.90
CA GLN A 36 -3.75 6.38 -13.58
C GLN A 36 -4.48 5.29 -12.77
N GLU A 37 -5.20 4.38 -13.45
CA GLU A 37 -5.90 3.29 -12.80
C GLU A 37 -4.88 2.36 -12.15
N LYS A 38 -4.86 2.37 -10.80
CA LYS A 38 -4.11 1.39 -10.04
C LYS A 38 -4.78 0.04 -10.19
N GLN A 39 -4.05 -0.92 -10.77
CA GLN A 39 -4.50 -2.30 -10.79
C GLN A 39 -4.32 -2.89 -9.39
N GLU A 40 -5.43 -3.21 -8.73
CA GLU A 40 -5.41 -3.92 -7.46
C GLU A 40 -4.81 -5.32 -7.63
N TRP A 41 -4.22 -5.85 -6.56
CA TRP A 41 -3.69 -7.21 -6.54
C TRP A 41 -4.84 -8.20 -6.36
N SER A 42 -5.02 -9.08 -7.34
CA SER A 42 -5.95 -10.20 -7.25
C SER A 42 -5.27 -11.44 -6.66
N GLU A 43 -6.06 -12.44 -6.25
CA GLU A 43 -5.53 -13.73 -5.82
C GLU A 43 -4.71 -14.42 -6.93
N GLN A 44 -5.12 -14.26 -8.20
CA GLN A 44 -4.37 -14.78 -9.33
C GLN A 44 -3.01 -14.07 -9.51
N ASP A 45 -2.97 -12.74 -9.32
CA ASP A 45 -1.71 -12.01 -9.33
C ASP A 45 -0.79 -12.51 -8.20
N ASP A 46 -1.35 -12.75 -7.00
CA ASP A 46 -0.59 -13.26 -5.85
C ASP A 46 -0.03 -14.67 -6.12
N LEU A 47 -0.78 -15.54 -6.81
CA LEU A 47 -0.32 -16.86 -7.23
C LEU A 47 0.85 -16.76 -8.22
N LEU A 48 0.69 -15.96 -9.28
CA LEU A 48 1.75 -15.72 -10.27
C LEU A 48 3.00 -15.11 -9.64
N LEU A 49 2.83 -14.18 -8.70
CA LEU A 49 3.96 -13.59 -7.98
C LEU A 49 4.68 -14.64 -7.11
N LYS A 50 3.94 -15.51 -6.41
CA LYS A 50 4.54 -16.60 -5.62
C LYS A 50 5.28 -17.62 -6.51
N GLU A 51 4.68 -18.01 -7.63
CA GLU A 51 5.29 -18.92 -8.61
C GLU A 51 6.55 -18.31 -9.22
N GLY A 52 6.47 -17.03 -9.63
CA GLY A 52 7.61 -16.29 -10.16
C GLY A 52 8.76 -16.21 -9.15
N VAL A 53 8.48 -15.90 -7.88
CA VAL A 53 9.52 -15.88 -6.83
C VAL A 53 10.06 -17.29 -6.55
N SER A 54 9.22 -18.33 -6.60
CA SER A 54 9.67 -19.72 -6.44
C SER A 54 10.59 -20.15 -7.60
N THR A 55 10.36 -19.64 -8.80
CA THR A 55 11.08 -20.04 -10.02
C THR A 55 12.36 -19.23 -10.23
N TYR A 56 12.29 -17.91 -10.04
CA TYR A 56 13.36 -16.97 -10.37
C TYR A 56 14.04 -16.35 -9.14
N GLY A 57 13.62 -16.71 -7.93
CA GLY A 57 14.10 -16.10 -6.69
C GLY A 57 13.73 -14.62 -6.61
N GLN A 58 14.59 -13.81 -5.99
CA GLN A 58 14.42 -12.35 -5.91
C GLN A 58 14.95 -11.61 -7.14
N ASN A 59 15.03 -12.27 -8.31
CA ASN A 59 15.27 -11.59 -9.57
C ASN A 59 13.98 -10.86 -10.02
N TRP A 60 13.76 -9.68 -9.45
CA TRP A 60 12.51 -8.93 -9.63
C TRP A 60 12.18 -8.58 -11.08
N GLN A 61 13.18 -8.49 -11.96
CA GLN A 61 12.94 -8.27 -13.38
C GLN A 61 12.36 -9.51 -14.06
N ALA A 62 12.91 -10.69 -13.76
CA ALA A 62 12.36 -11.95 -14.27
C ALA A 62 10.97 -12.25 -13.68
N VAL A 63 10.81 -12.00 -12.38
CA VAL A 63 9.51 -12.11 -11.69
C VAL A 63 8.50 -11.15 -12.31
N ALA A 64 8.85 -9.88 -12.54
CA ALA A 64 8.02 -8.88 -13.22
C ALA A 64 7.49 -9.37 -14.57
N ASN A 65 8.38 -9.94 -15.39
CA ASN A 65 8.03 -10.48 -16.70
C ASN A 65 7.04 -11.65 -16.58
N HIS A 66 7.14 -12.46 -15.53
CA HIS A 66 6.22 -13.57 -15.25
C HIS A 66 4.88 -13.10 -14.65
N CYS A 67 4.88 -12.17 -13.69
CA CYS A 67 3.68 -11.61 -13.06
C CYS A 67 2.92 -10.63 -13.98
N GLY A 68 3.51 -10.18 -15.09
CA GLY A 68 2.90 -9.15 -15.97
C GLY A 68 2.75 -7.77 -15.30
N ARG A 69 3.55 -7.53 -14.25
CA ARG A 69 3.57 -6.29 -13.44
C ARG A 69 4.97 -5.67 -13.48
N SER A 70 5.15 -4.46 -12.97
CA SER A 70 6.49 -3.87 -12.84
C SER A 70 7.29 -4.50 -11.69
N SER A 71 8.62 -4.45 -11.79
CA SER A 71 9.54 -4.93 -10.74
C SER A 71 9.23 -4.28 -9.39
N ASN A 72 8.96 -2.97 -9.37
CA ASN A 72 8.61 -2.26 -8.14
C ASN A 72 7.27 -2.73 -7.53
N GLU A 73 6.27 -3.04 -8.35
CA GLU A 73 5.01 -3.61 -7.84
C GLU A 73 5.23 -4.99 -7.24
N CYS A 74 5.95 -5.88 -7.94
CA CYS A 74 6.22 -7.24 -7.46
C CYS A 74 7.12 -7.22 -6.19
N ILE A 75 8.13 -6.32 -6.09
CA ILE A 75 8.90 -6.08 -4.85
C ILE A 75 8.00 -5.65 -3.69
N ASN A 76 7.15 -4.65 -3.94
CA ASN A 76 6.30 -4.08 -2.90
C ASN A 76 5.28 -5.09 -2.38
N GLN A 77 4.59 -5.79 -3.26
CA GLN A 77 3.61 -6.80 -2.87
C GLN A 77 4.25 -7.97 -2.14
N TRP A 78 5.41 -8.43 -2.62
CA TRP A 78 6.13 -9.49 -1.95
C TRP A 78 6.54 -9.05 -0.53
N SER A 79 7.23 -7.93 -0.42
CA SER A 79 7.84 -7.48 0.83
C SER A 79 6.83 -7.05 1.90
N LYS A 80 5.62 -6.64 1.50
CA LYS A 80 4.59 -6.14 2.42
C LYS A 80 3.47 -7.14 2.70
N THR A 81 3.20 -8.05 1.78
CA THR A 81 1.98 -8.86 1.81
C THR A 81 2.24 -10.35 1.74
N LEU A 82 3.08 -10.82 0.80
CA LEU A 82 3.17 -12.24 0.45
C LEU A 82 4.37 -13.00 1.02
N ARG A 83 5.39 -12.30 1.52
CA ARG A 83 6.59 -12.94 2.08
C ARG A 83 6.18 -13.93 3.19
N PRO A 84 6.61 -15.22 3.13
CA PRO A 84 6.09 -16.26 4.03
C PRO A 84 6.34 -16.03 5.52
N ASP A 85 7.37 -15.26 5.86
CA ASP A 85 7.68 -14.90 7.23
C ASP A 85 6.70 -13.86 7.80
N ILE A 86 5.96 -13.11 6.98
CA ILE A 86 4.97 -12.12 7.43
C ILE A 86 3.82 -12.85 8.12
N LYS A 87 3.71 -12.67 9.44
CA LYS A 87 2.68 -13.30 10.26
C LYS A 87 1.59 -12.29 10.60
N LYS A 88 0.43 -12.42 9.96
CA LYS A 88 -0.81 -11.72 10.33
C LYS A 88 -1.30 -12.25 11.68
N GLY A 89 -0.80 -11.69 12.77
CA GLY A 89 -1.16 -12.09 14.13
C GLY A 89 -1.20 -10.90 15.08
N LYS A 90 -1.94 -11.05 16.19
CA LYS A 90 -2.01 -10.04 17.26
C LYS A 90 -0.62 -9.71 17.79
N TRP A 91 -0.44 -8.47 18.22
CA TRP A 91 0.73 -8.09 19.00
C TRP A 91 0.63 -8.74 20.37
N ASP A 92 1.76 -9.26 20.83
CA ASP A 92 1.91 -9.88 22.13
C ASP A 92 3.02 -9.14 22.90
N PRO A 93 3.08 -9.27 24.23
CA PRO A 93 4.05 -8.53 25.04
C PRO A 93 5.50 -8.77 24.63
N ILE A 94 5.85 -9.97 24.17
CA ILE A 94 7.21 -10.32 23.73
C ILE A 94 7.57 -9.49 22.48
N LYS A 95 6.66 -9.41 21.52
CA LYS A 95 6.84 -8.57 20.33
C LYS A 95 6.87 -7.08 20.66
N ASP A 96 6.08 -6.64 21.64
CA ASP A 96 6.10 -5.23 22.07
C ASP A 96 7.45 -4.86 22.70
N GLU A 97 8.03 -5.72 23.53
CA GLU A 97 9.38 -5.51 24.10
C GLU A 97 10.48 -5.56 23.03
N ALA A 98 10.36 -6.48 22.06
CA ALA A 98 11.26 -6.50 20.91
C ALA A 98 11.17 -5.21 20.09
N LEU A 99 9.96 -4.67 19.89
CA LEU A 99 9.74 -3.41 19.17
C LEU A 99 10.37 -2.24 19.93
N LYS A 100 10.16 -2.16 21.24
CA LYS A 100 10.79 -1.13 22.08
C LYS A 100 12.31 -1.19 21.98
N SER A 101 12.88 -2.38 22.15
CA SER A 101 14.32 -2.60 22.09
C SER A 101 14.89 -2.19 20.73
N ALA A 102 14.22 -2.57 19.64
CA ALA A 102 14.65 -2.22 18.28
C ALA A 102 14.56 -0.70 18.02
N VAL A 103 13.50 -0.02 18.47
CA VAL A 103 13.39 1.43 18.34
C VAL A 103 14.44 2.16 19.20
N THR A 104 14.78 1.63 20.37
CA THR A 104 15.88 2.17 21.18
C THR A 104 17.24 2.00 20.48
N ALA A 105 17.47 0.88 19.81
CA ALA A 105 18.74 0.59 19.13
C ALA A 105 18.91 1.35 17.81
N CYS A 106 17.86 1.42 16.99
CA CYS A 106 17.93 1.92 15.61
C CYS A 106 17.20 3.26 15.39
N GLY A 107 16.53 3.79 16.43
CA GLY A 107 15.63 4.93 16.30
C GLY A 107 14.32 4.58 15.57
N MET A 108 13.59 5.60 15.14
CA MET A 108 12.29 5.45 14.44
C MET A 108 12.47 5.24 12.92
N VAL A 109 13.57 4.60 12.51
CA VAL A 109 13.83 4.24 11.12
C VAL A 109 13.22 2.86 10.85
N TRP A 110 11.95 2.82 10.44
CA TRP A 110 11.15 1.59 10.39
C TRP A 110 11.72 0.50 9.49
N LYS A 111 12.47 0.89 8.44
CA LYS A 111 13.16 -0.05 7.55
C LYS A 111 14.29 -0.82 8.27
N ASP A 112 14.88 -0.23 9.30
CA ASP A 112 15.94 -0.85 10.11
C ASP A 112 15.34 -1.59 11.31
N VAL A 113 14.20 -1.11 11.82
CA VAL A 113 13.47 -1.75 12.93
C VAL A 113 12.79 -3.05 12.49
N ALA A 114 12.10 -3.09 11.35
CA ALA A 114 11.32 -4.25 10.93
C ALA A 114 12.14 -5.56 10.81
N PRO A 115 13.38 -5.54 10.28
CA PRO A 115 14.25 -6.72 10.29
C PRO A 115 14.52 -7.31 11.68
N CYS A 116 14.50 -6.51 12.75
CA CYS A 116 14.66 -6.98 14.12
C CYS A 116 13.41 -7.74 14.64
N LEU A 117 12.26 -7.59 13.98
CA LEU A 117 11.01 -8.22 14.36
C LEU A 117 10.56 -9.22 13.29
N ARG A 118 10.97 -10.49 13.47
CA ARG A 118 10.61 -11.56 12.54
C ARG A 118 9.10 -11.58 12.28
N GLY A 119 8.74 -11.45 11.00
CA GLY A 119 7.35 -11.50 10.55
C GLY A 119 6.50 -10.26 10.80
N ARG A 120 7.13 -9.14 11.15
CA ARG A 120 6.50 -7.81 11.14
C ARG A 120 7.03 -6.97 9.99
N THR A 121 6.15 -6.15 9.43
CA THR A 121 6.50 -5.15 8.43
C THR A 121 6.82 -3.82 9.11
N ASP A 122 7.53 -2.95 8.40
CA ASP A 122 7.85 -1.58 8.80
C ASP A 122 6.58 -0.78 9.12
N THR A 123 5.54 -0.92 8.30
CA THR A 123 4.23 -0.30 8.53
C THR A 123 3.62 -0.74 9.87
N TRP A 124 3.59 -2.05 10.16
CA TRP A 124 3.02 -2.55 11.41
C TRP A 124 3.83 -2.10 12.63
N CYS A 125 5.16 -2.06 12.52
CA CYS A 125 6.03 -1.55 13.59
C CYS A 125 5.73 -0.08 13.88
N ARG A 126 5.62 0.75 12.82
CA ARG A 126 5.26 2.16 12.94
C ARG A 126 3.91 2.35 13.60
N GLU A 127 2.88 1.64 13.11
CA GLU A 127 1.52 1.73 13.65
C GLU A 127 1.48 1.35 15.14
N ARG A 128 2.09 0.23 15.50
CA ARG A 128 2.12 -0.23 16.90
C ARG A 128 2.84 0.77 17.80
N TRP A 129 3.97 1.31 17.34
CA TRP A 129 4.71 2.31 18.12
C TRP A 129 3.92 3.60 18.27
N CYS A 130 3.54 4.23 17.16
CA CYS A 130 2.93 5.55 17.15
C CYS A 130 1.55 5.61 17.82
N ASN A 131 0.84 4.48 17.89
CA ASN A 131 -0.51 4.44 18.43
C ASN A 131 -0.58 3.82 19.83
N ILE A 132 0.41 3.04 20.27
CA ILE A 132 0.31 2.27 21.51
C ILE A 132 1.58 2.34 22.37
N LEU A 133 2.77 2.09 21.81
CA LEU A 133 3.98 1.90 22.63
C LEU A 133 4.81 3.16 22.87
N ASN A 134 4.64 4.21 22.05
CA ASN A 134 5.42 5.43 22.18
C ASN A 134 5.12 6.08 23.54
N PRO A 135 6.13 6.29 24.41
CA PRO A 135 5.93 6.87 25.75
C PRO A 135 5.31 8.27 25.75
N ARG A 136 5.33 8.97 24.62
CA ARG A 136 4.69 10.29 24.46
C ARG A 136 3.18 10.22 24.26
N ILE A 137 2.62 9.03 24.10
CA ILE A 137 1.18 8.84 23.96
C ILE A 137 0.55 9.03 25.34
N VAL A 138 -0.37 9.99 25.41
CA VAL A 138 -1.24 10.15 26.58
C VAL A 138 -2.45 9.26 26.37
N VAL A 139 -2.63 8.29 27.26
CA VAL A 139 -3.81 7.42 27.29
C VAL A 139 -4.66 7.84 28.48
N GLY A 140 -5.83 8.40 28.23
CA GLY A 140 -6.70 8.93 29.29
C GLY A 140 -7.88 9.72 28.75
N ASN A 141 -8.58 10.38 29.67
CA ASN A 141 -9.74 11.21 29.33
C ASN A 141 -9.30 12.49 28.62
N TRP A 142 -10.11 12.93 27.66
CA TRP A 142 -9.94 14.21 26.98
C TRP A 142 -10.18 15.37 27.95
N THR A 143 -9.30 16.37 27.88
CA THR A 143 -9.49 17.62 28.62
C THR A 143 -10.33 18.61 27.81
N PRO A 144 -11.11 19.49 28.47
CA PRO A 144 -11.86 20.55 27.78
C PRO A 144 -10.97 21.42 26.88
N GLU A 145 -9.72 21.66 27.28
CA GLU A 145 -8.74 22.43 26.51
C GLU A 145 -8.34 21.72 25.21
N GLU A 146 -8.19 20.38 25.24
CA GLU A 146 -7.92 19.57 24.04
C GLU A 146 -9.12 19.56 23.10
N ASP A 147 -10.33 19.41 23.63
CA ASP A 147 -11.58 19.49 22.86
C ASP A 147 -11.68 20.83 22.14
N GLN A 148 -11.41 21.94 22.84
CA GLN A 148 -11.41 23.27 22.24
C GLN A 148 -10.36 23.41 21.13
N LYS A 149 -9.16 22.83 21.29
CA LYS A 149 -8.13 22.84 20.24
C LYS A 149 -8.58 22.07 19.00
N ILE A 150 -9.21 20.91 19.17
CA ILE A 150 -9.74 20.10 18.06
C ILE A 150 -10.83 20.87 17.30
N LEU A 151 -11.80 21.44 18.02
CA LEU A 151 -12.89 22.20 17.42
C LEU A 151 -12.38 23.40 16.62
N ARG A 152 -11.43 24.17 17.18
CA ARG A 152 -10.80 25.29 16.47
C ARG A 152 -10.11 24.84 15.18
N ARG A 153 -9.35 23.73 15.23
CA ARG A 153 -8.64 23.20 14.06
C ARG A 153 -9.62 22.80 12.95
N ARG A 154 -10.67 22.06 13.30
CA ARG A 154 -11.74 21.64 12.37
C ARG A 154 -12.37 22.84 11.66
N ASP A 155 -12.67 23.90 12.40
CA ASP A 155 -13.33 25.08 11.84
C ASP A 155 -12.41 25.86 10.88
N VAL A 156 -11.09 25.90 11.15
CA VAL A 156 -10.10 26.48 10.24
C VAL A 156 -9.98 25.67 8.95
N GLU A 157 -9.91 24.35 9.05
CA GLU A 157 -9.83 23.46 7.86
C GLU A 157 -11.10 23.56 7.03
N ARG A 158 -12.29 23.56 7.64
CA ARG A 158 -13.56 23.77 6.93
C ARG A 158 -13.57 25.10 6.18
N LYS A 159 -13.12 26.19 6.82
CA LYS A 159 -13.00 27.51 6.16
C LYS A 159 -11.99 27.49 5.01
N THR A 160 -10.90 26.74 5.17
CA THR A 160 -9.85 26.58 4.14
C THR A 160 -10.37 25.82 2.93
N TRP A 161 -11.04 24.69 3.14
CA TRP A 161 -11.70 23.92 2.09
C TRP A 161 -12.80 24.71 1.38
N LEU A 162 -13.62 25.46 2.12
CA LEU A 162 -14.62 26.35 1.53
C LEU A 162 -13.99 27.45 0.68
N ARG A 163 -12.83 28.00 1.08
CA ARG A 163 -12.09 28.99 0.31
C ARG A 163 -11.53 28.38 -0.98
N ILE A 164 -10.90 27.20 -0.88
CA ILE A 164 -10.36 26.46 -2.03
C ILE A 164 -11.50 26.09 -3.01
N SER A 165 -12.62 25.60 -2.51
CA SER A 165 -13.78 25.22 -3.33
C SER A 165 -14.38 26.41 -4.09
N LYS A 166 -14.34 27.63 -3.52
CA LYS A 166 -14.86 28.84 -4.15
C LYS A 166 -13.93 29.45 -5.20
N SER A 167 -12.63 29.14 -5.17
CA SER A 167 -11.65 29.61 -6.16
C SER A 167 -11.60 28.82 -7.48
N PHE A 168 -12.40 27.76 -7.60
CA PHE A 168 -12.52 26.95 -8.82
C PHE A 168 -13.76 27.29 -9.67
N HIS A 169 -14.39 28.44 -9.44
CA HIS A 169 -15.48 29.00 -10.27
C HIS A 169 -15.07 30.40 -10.73
#